data_AF-A0A9C8GNQ5-F1
#
_entry.id   AF-A0A9C8GNQ5-F1
#
_cell.length_a   1.000
_cell.length_b   1.000
_cell.length_c   1.000
_cell.angle_alpha   90.00
_cell.angle_beta   90.00
_cell.angle_gamma   90.00
#
_symmetry.space_group_name_H-M   'P 1'
#
loop_
_entity.id
_entity.type
_entity.pdbx_description
1 polymer ?
#
loop_
_entity_poly.entity_id
_entity_poly.type
_entity_poly.pdbx_seq_one_letter_code
_entity_poly.pdbx_strand_id
1 'polypeptide(L)' 'MRTVHDLSEARISARSHLTVGVFDGIHLGHQKLINRLVETAHADEHVAVVLTFTPHPA' A
#
# COMPACT_ATOMS: atom_id res chain seq x y z
N MET A 1 2.62 -9.82 6.14
CA MET A 1 2.92 -8.75 5.17
C MET A 1 3.82 -9.34 4.09
N ARG A 2 3.50 -9.14 2.80
CA ARG A 2 4.33 -9.54 1.67
C ARG A 2 4.91 -8.27 1.04
N THR A 3 6.21 -8.22 0.81
CA THR A 3 6.88 -7.13 0.09
C THR A 3 7.20 -7.60 -1.31
N VAL A 4 7.02 -6.72 -2.29
CA VAL A 4 7.36 -6.94 -3.69
C VAL A 4 8.16 -5.73 -4.16
N HIS A 5 9.29 -5.95 -4.83
CA HIS A 5 10.22 -4.89 -5.23
C HIS A 5 10.03 -4.43 -6.68
N ASP A 6 9.37 -5.25 -7.51
CA ASP A 6 9.07 -4.94 -8.91
C ASP A 6 7.62 -5.29 -9.24
N LEU A 7 6.94 -4.41 -9.98
CA LEU A 7 5.53 -4.63 -10.31
C LEU A 7 5.30 -5.88 -11.17
N SER A 8 6.28 -6.31 -11.97
CA SER A 8 6.23 -7.55 -12.74
C SER A 8 6.17 -8.81 -11.86
N GLU A 9 6.66 -8.73 -10.62
CA GLU A 9 6.59 -9.80 -9.61
C GLU A 9 5.30 -9.73 -8.77
N ALA A 10 4.54 -8.63 -8.89
CA ALA A 10 3.32 -8.41 -8.15
C ALA A 10 2.20 -9.33 -8.65
N ARG A 11 2.22 -10.57 -8.16
CA ARG A 11 1.13 -11.53 -8.31
C ARG A 11 -0.01 -11.13 -7.38
N ILE A 12 -0.81 -10.15 -7.82
CA ILE A 12 -2.04 -9.70 -7.15
C ILE A 12 -3.22 -10.31 -7.91
N SER A 13 -3.68 -11.46 -7.45
CA SER A 13 -4.82 -12.18 -8.03
C SER A 13 -6.15 -11.87 -7.35
N ALA A 14 -6.12 -11.18 -6.20
CA ALA A 14 -7.29 -10.75 -5.45
C ALA A 14 -7.57 -9.27 -5.71
N ARG A 15 -8.84 -8.86 -5.58
CA ARG A 15 -9.20 -7.43 -5.56
C ARG A 15 -8.45 -6.75 -4.42
N SER A 16 -8.02 -5.52 -4.65
CA SER A 16 -7.17 -4.79 -3.71
C SER A 16 -7.55 -3.32 -3.61
N HIS A 17 -7.37 -2.75 -2.42
CA HIS A 17 -7.36 -1.30 -2.25
C HIS A 17 -5.90 -0.86 -2.23
N LEU A 18 -5.57 0.21 -2.95
CA LEU A 18 -4.21 0.69 -3.13
C LEU A 18 -4.07 2.11 -2.58
N THR A 19 -2.98 2.37 -1.86
CA THR A 19 -2.49 3.73 -1.63
C THR A 19 -1.09 3.87 -2.22
N VAL A 20 -0.77 5.04 -2.75
CA VAL A 20 0.49 5.32 -3.45
C VAL A 20 1.14 6.56 -2.83
N GLY A 21 2.42 6.48 -2.53
CA GLY A 21 3.16 7.60 -1.96
C GLY A 21 4.57 7.22 -1.54
N VAL A 22 5.41 8.20 -1.24
CA VAL A 22 6.78 7.97 -0.76
C VAL A 22 6.77 7.34 0.65
N PHE A 23 5.80 7.71 1.49
CA PHE A 23 5.66 7.21 2.86
C PHE A 23 6.91 7.37 3.75
N ASP A 24 7.82 8.29 3.41
CA ASP A 24 8.99 8.59 4.24
C ASP A 24 8.55 9.14 5.61
N GLY A 25 9.16 8.63 6.67
CA GLY A 25 8.87 8.99 8.06
C GLY A 25 7.51 8.57 8.64
N ILE A 26 6.58 7.99 7.86
CA ILE A 26 5.26 7.46 8.29
C ILE A 26 4.58 8.31 9.41
N HIS A 27 4.50 9.63 9.21
CA HIS A 27 3.87 10.55 10.16
C HIS A 27 2.34 10.35 10.27
N LEU A 28 1.67 11.09 11.15
CA LEU A 28 0.22 10.94 11.42
C LEU A 28 -0.67 10.97 10.17
N GLY A 29 -0.34 11.80 9.17
CA GLY A 29 -1.03 11.80 7.87
C GLY A 29 -0.95 10.47 7.12
N HIS A 30 0.25 9.87 7.01
CA HIS A 30 0.44 8.56 6.40
C HIS A 30 -0.29 7.46 7.18
N GLN A 31 -0.22 7.50 8.52
CA GLN A 31 -0.93 6.55 9.37
C GLN A 31 -2.43 6.59 9.14
N LYS A 32 -3.02 7.79 9.02
CA LYS A 32 -4.46 7.94 8.71
C LYS A 32 -4.83 7.33 7.36
N LEU A 33 -4.00 7.53 6.32
CA LEU A 33 -4.22 6.94 5.00
C LEU A 33 -4.12 5.42 5.02
N ILE A 34 -3.09 4.88 5.67
CA ILE A 34 -2.85 3.43 5.77
C ILE A 34 -3.96 2.76 6.60
N ASN A 35 -4.38 3.36 7.71
CA ASN A 35 -5.46 2.80 8.53
C ASN A 35 -6.78 2.76 7.74
N ARG A 36 -7.12 3.84 7.03
CA ARG A 36 -8.33 3.87 6.20
C ARG A 36 -8.29 2.85 5.07
N LEU A 37 -7.12 2.66 4.46
CA LEU A 37 -6.89 1.64 3.43
C LEU A 37 -7.19 0.24 3.98
N VAL A 38 -6.62 -0.11 5.13
CA VAL A 38 -6.80 -1.42 5.77
C VAL A 38 -8.25 -1.65 6.15
N GLU A 39 -8.90 -0.68 6.80
CA GLU A 39 -10.31 -0.76 7.20
C GLU A 39 -11.22 -1.04 6.00
N THR A 40 -11.07 -0.27 4.92
CA THR A 40 -11.94 -0.40 3.74
C THR A 40 -11.64 -1.67 2.95
N ALA A 41 -10.37 -2.07 2.82
CA ALA A 41 -10.03 -3.32 2.14
C ALA A 41 -10.60 -4.53 2.87
N HIS A 42 -10.49 -4.58 4.20
CA HIS A 42 -11.01 -5.70 4.99
C HIS A 42 -12.54 -5.76 4.99
N ALA A 43 -13.23 -4.62 4.97
CA ALA A 43 -14.68 -4.57 4.87
C ALA A 43 -15.20 -5.21 3.56
N ASP A 44 -14.42 -5.11 2.49
CA ASP A 44 -14.76 -5.64 1.16
C ASP A 44 -14.10 -7.03 0.89
N GLU A 45 -13.47 -7.66 1.90
CA GLU A 45 -12.70 -8.91 1.75
C GLU A 45 -11.58 -8.81 0.69
N HIS A 46 -11.00 -7.62 0.55
CA HIS A 46 -9.92 -7.28 -0.39
C HIS A 46 -8.56 -7.17 0.30
N VAL A 47 -7.49 -7.15 -0.50
CA VAL A 47 -6.12 -6.97 -0.02
C VAL A 47 -5.78 -5.48 0.08
N ALA A 48 -5.26 -5.02 1.22
CA ALA A 48 -4.69 -3.68 1.35
C ALA A 48 -3.25 -3.65 0.81
N VAL A 49 -2.95 -2.71 -0.10
CA VAL A 49 -1.64 -2.60 -0.76
C VAL A 49 -1.10 -1.18 -0.63
N VAL A 50 0.16 -1.06 -0.22
CA VAL A 50 0.93 0.19 -0.25
C VAL A 50 1.93 0.07 -1.39
N LEU A 51 1.89 1.02 -2.33
CA LEU A 51 2.93 1.18 -3.35
C LEU A 51 3.79 2.40 -2.97
N THR A 52 5.08 2.15 -2.80
CA THR A 52 6.08 3.16 -2.48
C THR A 52 7.25 3.10 -3.48
N PHE A 53 8.13 4.09 -3.39
CA PHE A 53 9.19 4.33 -4.35
C PHE A 53 10.56 4.07 -3.70
N THR A 54 11.41 3.36 -4.44
CA THR A 54 12.82 3.22 -4.12
C THR A 54 13.62 3.21 -5.43
N PRO A 55 14.68 4.04 -5.61
CA PRO A 55 15.14 5.08 -4.69
C PRO A 55 14.09 6.20 -4.50
N HIS A 56 14.37 7.14 -3.58
CA HIS A 56 13.53 8.32 -3.42
C HIS A 56 13.42 9.06 -4.77
N PRO A 57 12.20 9.45 -5.21
CA PRO A 57 11.99 9.96 -6.57
C PRO A 57 12.49 11.39 -6.81
N ALA A 58 12.75 12.16 -5.74
CA ALA A 58 13.41 13.47 -5.79
C ALA A 58 14.92 13.35 -5.56
#